data_AF-A0A955TB66-F1
#
_entry.id   AF-A0A955TB66-F1
#
_cell.length_a   1.000
_cell.length_b   1.000
_cell.length_c   1.000
_cell.angle_alpha   90.00
_cell.angle_beta   90.00
_cell.angle_gamma   90.00
#
_symmetry.space_group_name_H-M   'P 1'
#
loop_
_entity.id
_entity.type
_entity.pdbx_description
1 polymer ?
#
loop_
_entity_poly.entity_id
_entity_poly.type
_entity_poly.pdbx_seq_one_letter_code
_entity_poly.pdbx_strand_id
1 'polypeptide(L)'
;MATTHDLPETKSGTHRSYPWPNERGYFGEYGGQFAPETLMTALAELEQAYADAKKDPAFHEELKDLLTHYAGRETPLYEAKRLTEHYGTGRIFLKREDLLHTGAHKINNTLGQALLTRRMGKSRVIAETGAGQHGVATATACARFGFECVVFMGEEDVRRQAPNVNSMRLLGAEVRPVTSGSRTLRDATNEAMREWMSSVEHTHYILGSVVGPHPFPRIVRDFQSVIGSEARAQS
;
A
#
# COMPACT_ATOMS: atom_id res chain seq x y z
N MET A 1 -2.96 29.57 -46.64
CA MET A 1 -1.66 29.03 -46.20
C MET A 1 -1.69 28.93 -44.68
N ALA A 2 -2.11 27.78 -44.16
CA ALA A 2 -2.10 27.48 -42.73
C ALA A 2 -0.89 26.58 -42.47
N THR A 3 0.02 27.04 -41.63
CA THR A 3 1.24 26.33 -41.25
C THR A 3 0.89 25.11 -40.40
N THR A 4 1.21 23.93 -40.92
CA THR A 4 1.20 22.66 -40.19
C THR A 4 2.21 22.74 -39.04
N HIS A 5 1.74 22.62 -37.80
CA HIS A 5 2.59 22.31 -36.67
C HIS A 5 2.88 20.81 -36.68
N ASP A 6 4.07 20.45 -37.13
CA ASP A 6 4.60 19.10 -36.98
C ASP A 6 4.75 18.79 -35.48
N LEU A 7 4.00 17.79 -35.01
CA LEU A 7 4.24 17.18 -33.71
C LEU A 7 5.54 16.38 -33.81
N PRO A 8 6.48 16.52 -32.86
CA PRO A 8 7.74 15.80 -32.92
C PRO A 8 7.51 14.29 -32.79
N GLU A 9 8.08 13.54 -33.74
CA GLU A 9 8.10 12.09 -33.78
C GLU A 9 8.60 11.51 -32.44
N THR A 10 7.77 10.67 -31.82
CA THR A 10 8.15 9.92 -30.63
C THR A 10 9.05 8.77 -31.03
N LYS A 11 10.37 8.95 -30.88
CA LYS A 11 11.33 7.86 -31.04
C LYS A 11 11.08 6.78 -29.99
N SER A 12 10.74 5.59 -30.47
CA SER A 12 10.59 4.36 -29.69
C SER A 12 11.90 3.96 -29.02
N GLY A 13 11.81 3.55 -27.75
CA GLY A 13 12.67 2.49 -27.20
C GLY A 13 13.99 2.92 -26.55
N THR A 14 13.93 3.64 -25.44
CA THR A 14 14.86 3.41 -24.33
C THR A 14 14.03 3.28 -23.06
N HIS A 15 14.09 2.14 -22.37
CA HIS A 15 13.58 2.04 -21.01
C HIS A 15 14.38 3.04 -20.17
N ARG A 16 13.84 4.23 -19.92
CA ARG A 16 14.45 5.15 -18.95
C ARG A 16 14.43 4.45 -17.61
N SER A 17 15.60 4.02 -17.12
CA SER A 17 15.73 3.63 -15.73
C SER A 17 15.50 4.90 -14.92
N TYR A 18 14.45 4.93 -14.10
CA TYR A 18 14.17 6.05 -13.23
C TYR A 18 14.78 5.73 -11.86
N PRO A 19 15.95 6.31 -11.49
CA PRO A 19 16.63 6.00 -10.24
C PRO A 19 15.95 6.72 -9.06
N TRP A 20 14.65 6.49 -8.88
CA TRP A 20 13.82 7.17 -7.89
C TRP A 20 13.27 6.24 -6.80
N PRO A 21 13.09 6.74 -5.58
CA PRO A 21 13.66 8.00 -5.06
C PRO A 21 15.20 7.92 -4.99
N ASN A 22 15.88 9.05 -4.80
CA ASN A 22 17.29 9.07 -4.44
C ASN A 22 17.53 8.49 -3.03
N GLU A 23 18.78 8.44 -2.57
CA GLU A 23 19.16 7.90 -1.25
C GLU A 23 18.50 8.66 -0.07
N ARG A 24 18.13 9.93 -0.28
CA ARG A 24 17.45 10.76 0.71
C ARG A 24 15.93 10.67 0.64
N GLY A 25 15.37 9.79 -0.20
CA GLY A 25 13.94 9.60 -0.34
C GLY A 25 13.22 10.62 -1.24
N TYR A 26 13.94 11.39 -2.06
CA TYR A 26 13.35 12.39 -2.96
C TYR A 26 13.14 11.87 -4.39
N PHE A 27 11.98 12.21 -4.96
CA PHE A 27 11.61 12.12 -6.37
C PHE A 27 11.70 13.52 -6.98
N GLY A 28 12.87 13.89 -7.49
CA GLY A 28 13.13 15.30 -7.83
C GLY A 28 13.08 16.17 -6.57
N GLU A 29 12.17 17.13 -6.54
CA GLU A 29 11.93 18.03 -5.39
C GLU A 29 10.93 17.47 -4.35
N TYR A 30 10.24 16.37 -4.68
CA TYR A 30 9.15 15.82 -3.86
C TYR A 30 9.61 14.65 -2.98
N GLY A 31 8.97 14.45 -1.84
CA GLY A 31 9.29 13.34 -0.93
C GLY A 31 10.22 13.77 0.19
N GLY A 32 11.21 12.93 0.52
CA GLY A 32 12.07 13.12 1.68
C GLY A 32 11.51 12.48 2.95
N GLN A 33 12.13 12.81 4.08
CA GLN A 33 11.84 12.21 5.38
C GLN A 33 11.57 13.31 6.40
N PHE A 34 10.33 13.82 6.40
CA PHE A 34 9.86 14.82 7.34
C PHE A 34 9.04 14.16 8.45
N ALA A 35 9.73 13.66 9.47
CA ALA A 35 9.13 13.00 10.63
C ALA A 35 9.77 13.53 11.93
N PRO A 36 9.10 13.41 13.09
CA PRO A 36 9.72 13.68 14.38
C PRO A 36 10.98 12.82 14.60
N GLU A 37 11.96 13.38 15.31
CA GLU A 37 13.22 12.70 15.65
C GLU A 37 12.99 11.31 16.27
N THR A 38 11.96 11.18 17.10
CA THR A 38 11.55 9.92 17.75
C THR A 38 11.17 8.81 16.78
N LEU A 39 10.81 9.12 15.53
CA LEU A 39 10.51 8.13 14.49
C LEU A 39 11.70 7.84 13.57
N MET A 40 12.78 8.60 13.65
CA MET A 40 13.91 8.46 12.72
C MET A 40 14.57 7.09 12.83
N THR A 41 14.74 6.58 14.06
CA THR A 41 15.24 5.21 14.29
C THR A 41 14.32 4.15 13.69
N ALA A 42 13.01 4.32 13.84
CA ALA A 42 12.00 3.40 13.29
C ALA A 42 12.04 3.35 11.76
N LEU A 43 12.17 4.53 11.13
CA LEU A 43 12.21 4.66 9.69
C LEU A 43 13.51 4.12 9.11
N ALA A 44 14.64 4.31 9.82
CA ALA A 44 15.93 3.74 9.44
C ALA A 44 15.92 2.20 9.55
N GLU A 45 15.36 1.66 10.63
CA GLU A 45 15.15 0.21 10.80
C GLU A 45 14.31 -0.36 9.64
N LEU A 46 13.20 0.29 9.32
CA LEU A 46 12.33 -0.10 8.21
C LEU A 46 13.04 -0.02 6.85
N GLU A 47 13.79 1.05 6.60
CA GLU A 47 14.55 1.22 5.37
C GLU A 47 15.59 0.12 5.20
N GLN A 48 16.33 -0.19 6.26
CA GLN A 48 17.33 -1.24 6.25
C GLN A 48 16.70 -2.62 6.03
N ALA A 49 15.63 -2.94 6.78
CA ALA A 49 14.90 -4.19 6.63
C ALA A 49 14.35 -4.37 5.21
N TYR A 50 13.85 -3.28 4.60
CA TYR A 50 13.39 -3.29 3.21
C TYR A 50 14.53 -3.45 2.21
N ALA A 51 15.65 -2.75 2.41
CA ALA A 51 16.83 -2.85 1.55
C ALA A 51 17.41 -4.28 1.53
N ASP A 52 17.41 -4.95 2.68
CA ASP A 52 17.83 -6.34 2.81
C ASP A 52 16.83 -7.30 2.17
N ALA A 53 15.53 -7.13 2.45
CA ALA A 53 14.47 -7.93 1.83
C ALA A 53 14.48 -7.85 0.30
N LYS A 54 14.78 -6.67 -0.27
CA LYS A 54 14.87 -6.48 -1.72
C LYS A 54 15.98 -7.31 -2.37
N LYS A 55 17.04 -7.64 -1.64
CA LYS A 55 18.17 -8.45 -2.12
C LYS A 55 18.02 -9.94 -1.80
N ASP A 56 17.02 -10.31 -1.01
CA ASP A 56 16.83 -11.64 -0.46
C ASP A 56 15.85 -12.47 -1.33
N PRO A 57 16.32 -13.49 -2.07
CA PRO A 57 15.43 -14.31 -2.89
C PRO A 57 14.34 -15.02 -2.08
N ALA A 58 14.61 -15.42 -0.84
CA ALA A 58 13.64 -16.12 -0.01
C ALA A 58 12.44 -15.21 0.34
N PHE A 59 12.70 -13.91 0.56
CA PHE A 59 11.65 -12.93 0.77
C PHE A 59 10.74 -12.80 -0.46
N HIS A 60 11.32 -12.75 -1.66
CA HIS A 60 10.57 -12.64 -2.91
C HIS A 60 9.77 -13.91 -3.20
N GLU A 61 10.34 -15.09 -2.93
CA GLU A 61 9.65 -16.37 -3.09
C GLU A 61 8.44 -16.47 -2.15
N GLU A 62 8.59 -16.10 -0.88
CA GLU A 62 7.49 -16.13 0.07
C GLU A 62 6.42 -15.07 -0.23
N LEU A 63 6.82 -13.85 -0.61
CA LEU A 63 5.87 -12.83 -1.03
C LEU A 63 5.10 -13.28 -2.27
N LYS A 64 5.77 -13.89 -3.25
CA LYS A 64 5.14 -14.43 -4.45
C LYS A 64 4.16 -15.56 -4.11
N ASP A 65 4.54 -16.49 -3.24
CA ASP A 65 3.66 -17.56 -2.75
C ASP A 65 2.39 -16.99 -2.12
N LEU A 66 2.51 -16.01 -1.23
CA LEU A 66 1.37 -15.34 -0.61
C LEU A 66 0.51 -14.59 -1.65
N LEU A 67 1.12 -13.88 -2.58
CA LEU A 67 0.37 -13.17 -3.62
C LEU A 67 -0.40 -14.15 -4.50
N THR A 68 0.19 -15.28 -4.90
CA THR A 68 -0.45 -16.27 -5.76
C THR A 68 -1.52 -17.06 -5.01
N HIS A 69 -1.16 -17.68 -3.88
CA HIS A 69 -2.01 -18.68 -3.23
C HIS A 69 -2.92 -18.13 -2.14
N TYR A 70 -2.57 -16.97 -1.55
CA TYR A 70 -3.40 -16.34 -0.52
C TYR A 70 -4.18 -15.13 -1.05
N ALA A 71 -3.54 -14.25 -1.83
CA ALA A 71 -4.20 -13.07 -2.39
C ALA A 71 -4.98 -13.35 -3.69
N GLY A 72 -4.58 -14.38 -4.45
CA GLY A 72 -5.25 -14.79 -5.70
C GLY A 72 -4.71 -14.09 -6.95
N ARG A 73 -3.40 -13.79 -7.00
CA ARG A 73 -2.73 -13.24 -8.19
C ARG A 73 -2.37 -14.34 -9.21
N GLU A 74 -2.30 -14.04 -10.50
CA GLU A 74 -2.52 -12.75 -11.16
C GLU A 74 -4.01 -12.38 -11.30
N THR A 75 -4.31 -11.07 -11.34
CA THR A 75 -5.67 -10.60 -11.60
C THR A 75 -5.90 -10.46 -13.11
N PRO A 76 -7.09 -10.74 -13.65
CA PRO A 76 -7.33 -10.66 -15.08
C PRO A 76 -7.38 -9.21 -15.60
N LEU A 77 -6.99 -9.01 -16.86
CA LEU A 77 -7.22 -7.79 -17.62
C LEU A 77 -8.47 -7.98 -18.51
N TYR A 78 -9.59 -7.40 -18.10
CA TYR A 78 -10.90 -7.65 -18.71
C TYR A 78 -11.29 -6.55 -19.71
N GLU A 79 -11.57 -6.91 -20.97
CA GLU A 79 -12.11 -5.97 -21.96
C GLU A 79 -13.60 -5.70 -21.70
N ALA A 80 -13.92 -4.47 -21.31
CA ALA A 80 -15.28 -4.05 -21.01
C ALA A 80 -16.01 -3.66 -22.30
N LYS A 81 -16.51 -4.66 -23.05
CA LYS A 81 -17.16 -4.48 -24.35
C LYS A 81 -18.29 -3.45 -24.35
N ARG A 82 -19.19 -3.52 -23.37
CA ARG A 82 -20.31 -2.57 -23.25
C ARG A 82 -19.86 -1.13 -22.97
N LEU A 83 -18.79 -0.93 -22.19
CA LEU A 83 -18.24 0.42 -21.96
C LEU A 83 -17.54 0.92 -23.23
N THR A 84 -16.82 0.04 -23.91
CA THR A 84 -16.16 0.34 -25.18
C THR A 84 -17.19 0.80 -26.23
N GLU A 85 -18.31 0.07 -26.36
CA GLU A 85 -19.43 0.44 -27.21
C GLU A 85 -20.10 1.76 -26.79
N HIS A 86 -20.28 1.99 -25.48
CA HIS A 86 -20.92 3.20 -24.97
C HIS A 86 -20.14 4.49 -25.29
N TYR A 87 -18.82 4.48 -25.11
CA TYR A 87 -17.98 5.65 -25.38
C TYR A 87 -17.60 5.79 -26.85
N GLY A 88 -17.64 4.70 -27.62
CA GLY A 88 -17.41 4.70 -29.07
C GLY A 88 -15.99 5.11 -29.49
N THR A 89 -15.05 5.26 -28.56
CA THR A 89 -13.65 5.63 -28.81
C THR A 89 -12.70 4.85 -27.91
N GLY A 90 -11.66 4.28 -28.52
CA GLY A 90 -10.69 3.40 -27.83
C GLY A 90 -11.28 2.06 -27.39
N ARG A 91 -10.43 1.19 -26.82
CA ARG A 91 -10.83 -0.06 -26.14
C ARG A 91 -10.64 0.13 -24.64
N ILE A 92 -11.65 -0.23 -23.84
CA ILE A 92 -11.60 -0.06 -22.38
C ILE A 92 -11.32 -1.40 -21.72
N PHE A 93 -10.24 -1.44 -20.94
CA PHE A 93 -9.85 -2.61 -20.15
C PHE A 93 -9.89 -2.30 -18.66
N LEU A 94 -10.31 -3.28 -17.87
CA LEU A 94 -10.35 -3.23 -16.41
C LEU A 94 -9.33 -4.20 -15.85
N LYS A 95 -8.31 -3.71 -15.15
CA LYS A 95 -7.40 -4.55 -14.36
C LYS A 95 -8.10 -4.93 -13.05
N ARG A 96 -8.48 -6.20 -12.91
CA ARG A 96 -9.48 -6.68 -11.94
C ARG A 96 -8.94 -6.89 -10.52
N GLU A 97 -8.33 -5.85 -9.93
CA GLU A 97 -7.85 -5.87 -8.54
C GLU A 97 -8.99 -6.00 -7.51
N ASP A 98 -10.24 -5.82 -7.93
CA ASP A 98 -11.44 -6.11 -7.14
C ASP A 98 -11.62 -7.60 -6.82
N LEU A 99 -10.98 -8.50 -7.58
CA LEU A 99 -11.07 -9.95 -7.39
C LEU A 99 -10.06 -10.51 -6.37
N LEU A 100 -9.14 -9.68 -5.89
CA LEU A 100 -8.18 -10.13 -4.87
C LEU A 100 -8.89 -10.49 -3.58
N HIS A 101 -8.25 -11.36 -2.80
CA HIS A 101 -8.64 -11.54 -1.40
C HIS A 101 -8.69 -10.16 -0.69
N THR A 102 -9.68 -9.97 0.17
CA THR A 102 -10.10 -8.68 0.77
C THR A 102 -10.80 -7.68 -0.16
N GLY A 103 -10.81 -7.93 -1.49
CA GLY A 103 -11.57 -7.15 -2.48
C GLY A 103 -10.88 -5.87 -2.97
N ALA A 104 -9.59 -5.69 -2.70
CA ALA A 104 -8.84 -4.51 -3.12
C ALA A 104 -7.34 -4.78 -3.28
N HIS A 105 -6.68 -3.95 -4.10
CA HIS A 105 -5.22 -3.92 -4.29
C HIS A 105 -4.40 -3.73 -3.01
N LYS A 106 -5.02 -3.34 -1.88
CA LYS A 106 -4.31 -3.03 -0.63
C LYS A 106 -3.60 -4.25 -0.05
N ILE A 107 -4.12 -5.46 -0.31
CA ILE A 107 -3.51 -6.71 0.16
C ILE A 107 -2.08 -6.90 -0.37
N ASN A 108 -1.77 -6.40 -1.57
CA ASN A 108 -0.41 -6.49 -2.13
C ASN A 108 0.61 -5.83 -1.19
N ASN A 109 0.26 -4.62 -0.73
CA ASN A 109 1.08 -3.84 0.19
C ASN A 109 1.09 -4.40 1.61
N THR A 110 -0.07 -4.80 2.14
CA THR A 110 -0.15 -5.25 3.54
C THR A 110 0.54 -6.59 3.75
N LEU A 111 0.52 -7.52 2.78
CA LEU A 111 1.31 -8.75 2.84
C LEU A 111 2.82 -8.47 2.82
N GLY A 112 3.27 -7.59 1.92
CA GLY A 112 4.68 -7.19 1.84
C GLY A 112 5.17 -6.54 3.14
N GLN A 113 4.41 -5.59 3.69
CA GLN A 113 4.78 -4.94 4.96
C GLN A 113 4.62 -5.87 6.17
N ALA A 114 3.69 -6.83 6.17
CA ALA A 114 3.59 -7.83 7.23
C ALA A 114 4.80 -8.79 7.22
N LEU A 115 5.32 -9.17 6.05
CA LEU A 115 6.59 -9.90 5.95
C LEU A 115 7.76 -9.08 6.49
N LEU A 116 7.82 -7.78 6.17
CA LEU A 116 8.82 -6.88 6.75
C LEU A 116 8.68 -6.78 8.28
N THR A 117 7.46 -6.71 8.79
CA THR A 117 7.14 -6.72 10.23
C THR A 117 7.77 -7.93 10.91
N ARG A 118 7.56 -9.13 10.34
CA ARG A 118 8.15 -10.37 10.83
C ARG A 118 9.67 -10.32 10.82
N ARG A 119 10.26 -9.80 9.73
CA ARG A 119 11.71 -9.69 9.55
C ARG A 119 12.34 -8.74 10.59
N MET A 120 11.67 -7.64 10.93
CA MET A 120 12.09 -6.72 11.98
C MET A 120 11.83 -7.25 13.40
N GLY A 121 11.27 -8.46 13.54
CA GLY A 121 10.98 -9.05 14.85
C GLY A 121 9.87 -8.36 15.63
N LYS A 122 9.04 -7.55 14.95
CA LYS A 122 7.91 -6.85 15.59
C LYS A 122 6.75 -7.83 15.76
N SER A 123 6.08 -7.77 16.92
CA SER A 123 4.95 -8.63 17.26
C SER A 123 3.60 -7.93 17.10
N ARG A 124 3.61 -6.61 16.94
CA ARG A 124 2.43 -5.77 16.88
C ARG A 124 2.44 -4.89 15.63
N VAL A 125 1.25 -4.71 15.06
CA VAL A 125 1.00 -3.87 13.91
C VAL A 125 -0.06 -2.83 14.26
N ILE A 126 0.20 -1.60 13.84
CA ILE A 126 -0.83 -0.56 13.80
C ILE A 126 -1.04 -0.08 12.37
N ALA A 127 -2.24 0.40 12.08
CA ALA A 127 -2.58 1.05 10.82
C ALA A 127 -3.71 2.06 11.02
N GLU A 128 -3.91 2.94 10.06
CA GLU A 128 -5.01 3.88 9.98
C GLU A 128 -5.98 3.52 8.85
N THR A 129 -7.26 3.85 8.97
CA THR A 129 -8.17 3.65 7.84
C THR A 129 -9.31 4.66 7.80
N GLY A 130 -9.73 5.01 6.58
CA GLY A 130 -10.90 5.85 6.32
C GLY A 130 -12.08 4.97 5.89
N ALA A 131 -12.15 4.61 4.60
CA ALA A 131 -13.20 3.72 4.09
C ALA A 131 -13.18 2.28 4.67
N GLY A 132 -12.08 1.86 5.32
CA GLY A 132 -11.95 0.55 5.97
C GLY A 132 -11.18 -0.51 5.18
N GLN A 133 -11.03 -0.35 3.86
CA GLN A 133 -10.35 -1.36 3.03
C GLN A 133 -8.88 -1.59 3.41
N HIS A 134 -8.15 -0.54 3.84
CA HIS A 134 -6.78 -0.72 4.35
C HIS A 134 -6.77 -1.44 5.69
N GLY A 135 -7.67 -1.07 6.59
CA GLY A 135 -7.82 -1.72 7.88
C GLY A 135 -8.13 -3.22 7.74
N VAL A 136 -9.05 -3.58 6.85
CA VAL A 136 -9.38 -4.99 6.56
C VAL A 136 -8.17 -5.73 5.98
N ALA A 137 -7.46 -5.15 5.02
CA ALA A 137 -6.26 -5.76 4.44
C ALA A 137 -5.12 -5.94 5.45
N THR A 138 -4.94 -4.98 6.36
CA THR A 138 -3.95 -5.06 7.45
C THR A 138 -4.35 -6.10 8.48
N ALA A 139 -5.60 -6.10 8.95
CA ALA A 139 -6.11 -7.09 9.89
C ALA A 139 -6.00 -8.52 9.32
N THR A 140 -6.30 -8.69 8.02
CA THR A 140 -6.16 -9.97 7.31
C THR A 140 -4.71 -10.46 7.29
N ALA A 141 -3.76 -9.57 7.00
CA ALA A 141 -2.34 -9.91 7.05
C ALA A 141 -1.90 -10.25 8.48
N CYS A 142 -2.31 -9.46 9.48
CA CYS A 142 -1.95 -9.71 10.87
C CYS A 142 -2.51 -11.05 11.38
N ALA A 143 -3.75 -11.38 11.06
CA ALA A 143 -4.36 -12.67 11.39
C ALA A 143 -3.57 -13.85 10.76
N ARG A 144 -3.09 -13.69 9.52
CA ARG A 144 -2.29 -14.71 8.83
C ARG A 144 -0.92 -14.94 9.46
N PHE A 145 -0.29 -13.89 9.98
CA PHE A 145 1.06 -13.93 10.55
C PHE A 145 1.08 -14.05 12.09
N GLY A 146 -0.07 -13.91 12.76
CA GLY A 146 -0.16 -13.96 14.21
C GLY A 146 0.29 -12.68 14.92
N PHE A 147 0.14 -11.51 14.29
CA PHE A 147 0.45 -10.22 14.93
C PHE A 147 -0.75 -9.66 15.68
N GLU A 148 -0.49 -8.98 16.81
CA GLU A 148 -1.47 -8.07 17.39
C GLU A 148 -1.76 -6.94 16.40
N CYS A 149 -3.03 -6.61 16.17
CA CYS A 149 -3.43 -5.60 15.19
C CYS A 149 -4.33 -4.55 15.81
N VAL A 150 -3.93 -3.28 15.73
CA VAL A 150 -4.78 -2.13 16.08
C VAL A 150 -4.98 -1.23 14.87
N VAL A 151 -6.23 -0.99 14.51
CA VAL A 151 -6.61 -0.10 13.41
C VAL A 151 -7.28 1.16 13.95
N PHE A 152 -6.64 2.30 13.73
CA PHE A 152 -7.17 3.62 14.03
C PHE A 152 -8.15 4.04 12.93
N MET A 153 -9.34 4.50 13.32
CA MET A 153 -10.38 4.90 12.36
C MET A 153 -11.16 6.08 12.93
N GLY A 154 -11.43 7.11 12.13
CA GLY A 154 -12.21 8.26 12.57
C GLY A 154 -13.60 7.84 13.07
N GLU A 155 -14.11 8.44 14.14
CA GLU A 155 -15.41 8.05 14.72
C GLU A 155 -16.56 8.10 13.69
N GLU A 156 -16.54 9.10 12.80
CA GLU A 156 -17.53 9.22 11.72
C GLU A 156 -17.40 8.07 10.71
N ASP A 157 -16.17 7.67 10.39
CA ASP A 157 -15.89 6.57 9.48
C ASP A 157 -16.27 5.21 10.11
N VAL A 158 -16.05 5.02 11.41
CA VAL A 158 -16.50 3.82 12.15
C VAL A 158 -18.02 3.63 12.02
N ARG A 159 -18.78 4.72 12.15
CA ARG A 159 -20.25 4.68 12.02
C ARG A 159 -20.68 4.36 10.58
N ARG A 160 -20.05 4.98 9.58
CA ARG A 160 -20.43 4.85 8.16
C ARG A 160 -19.98 3.54 7.53
N GLN A 161 -18.90 2.94 8.03
CA GLN A 161 -18.25 1.76 7.45
C GLN A 161 -18.38 0.53 8.35
N ALA A 162 -19.54 0.37 9.02
CA ALA A 162 -19.82 -0.72 9.94
C ALA A 162 -19.48 -2.13 9.39
N PRO A 163 -19.72 -2.46 8.10
CA PRO A 163 -19.32 -3.76 7.56
C PRO A 163 -17.80 -4.01 7.64
N ASN A 164 -16.98 -3.02 7.28
CA ASN A 164 -15.53 -3.15 7.34
C ASN A 164 -15.02 -3.19 8.79
N VAL A 165 -15.64 -2.43 9.70
CA VAL A 165 -15.35 -2.50 11.14
C VAL A 165 -15.60 -3.89 11.70
N ASN A 166 -16.74 -4.50 11.34
CA ASN A 166 -17.06 -5.85 11.77
C ASN A 166 -16.09 -6.89 11.18
N SER A 167 -15.73 -6.77 9.91
CA SER A 167 -14.71 -7.63 9.29
C SER A 167 -13.37 -7.55 10.01
N MET A 168 -12.90 -6.34 10.35
CA MET A 168 -11.65 -6.16 11.12
C MET A 168 -11.71 -6.86 12.49
N ARG A 169 -12.83 -6.73 13.21
CA ARG A 169 -13.04 -7.38 14.52
C ARG A 169 -13.10 -8.91 14.41
N LEU A 170 -13.75 -9.44 13.37
CA LEU A 170 -13.80 -10.89 13.11
C LEU A 170 -12.41 -11.46 12.80
N LEU A 171 -11.53 -10.66 12.21
CA LEU A 171 -10.11 -10.99 11.99
C LEU A 171 -9.24 -10.82 13.25
N GLY A 172 -9.83 -10.43 14.38
CA GLY A 172 -9.13 -10.28 15.67
C GLY A 172 -8.44 -8.93 15.87
N ALA A 173 -8.64 -7.95 14.98
CA ALA A 173 -8.08 -6.62 15.15
C ALA A 173 -8.88 -5.76 16.13
N GLU A 174 -8.19 -4.98 16.96
CA GLU A 174 -8.79 -3.88 17.72
C GLU A 174 -9.08 -2.71 16.76
N VAL A 175 -10.34 -2.28 16.66
CA VAL A 175 -10.68 -1.05 15.93
C VAL A 175 -10.81 0.07 16.94
N ARG A 176 -9.86 1.03 16.93
CA ARG A 176 -9.77 2.14 17.87
C ARG A 176 -10.35 3.42 17.26
N PRO A 177 -11.55 3.87 17.69
CA PRO A 177 -12.17 5.08 17.15
C PRO A 177 -11.40 6.35 17.55
N VAL A 178 -11.17 7.24 16.60
CA VAL A 178 -10.52 8.54 16.82
C VAL A 178 -11.57 9.63 16.88
N THR A 179 -11.70 10.23 18.07
CA THR A 179 -12.73 11.24 18.41
C THR A 179 -12.19 12.68 18.39
N SER A 180 -10.86 12.83 18.29
CA SER A 180 -10.17 14.10 18.17
C SER A 180 -10.30 14.71 16.78
N GLY A 181 -10.16 16.03 16.68
CA GLY A 181 -10.12 16.75 15.40
C GLY A 181 -11.41 16.63 14.58
N SER A 182 -11.27 16.44 13.27
CA SER A 182 -12.40 16.28 12.35
C SER A 182 -12.97 14.86 12.34
N ARG A 183 -12.38 13.92 13.09
CA ARG A 183 -12.81 12.52 13.25
C ARG A 183 -12.81 11.76 11.92
N THR A 184 -11.80 12.02 11.10
CA THR A 184 -11.60 11.42 9.77
C THR A 184 -10.25 10.70 9.66
N LEU A 185 -9.94 10.14 8.50
CA LEU A 185 -8.64 9.54 8.16
C LEU A 185 -7.43 10.39 8.62
N ARG A 186 -7.48 11.71 8.44
CA ARG A 186 -6.36 12.60 8.83
C ARG A 186 -6.04 12.51 10.33
N ASP A 187 -7.07 12.48 11.17
CA ASP A 187 -6.88 12.39 12.62
C ASP A 187 -6.46 10.97 13.00
N ALA A 188 -6.99 9.96 12.32
CA ALA A 188 -6.54 8.57 12.49
C ALA A 188 -5.06 8.38 12.16
N THR A 189 -4.54 9.01 11.10
CA THR A 189 -3.11 9.01 10.79
C THR A 189 -2.28 9.63 11.91
N ASN A 190 -2.72 10.76 12.47
CA ASN A 190 -2.00 11.44 13.55
C ASN A 190 -1.94 10.56 14.82
N GLU A 191 -3.05 9.94 15.20
CA GLU A 191 -3.08 9.06 16.38
C GLU A 191 -2.26 7.77 16.16
N ALA A 192 -2.30 7.18 14.96
CA ALA A 192 -1.45 6.05 14.61
C ALA A 192 0.05 6.43 14.69
N MET A 193 0.44 7.60 14.19
CA MET A 193 1.82 8.07 14.32
C MET A 193 2.23 8.33 15.78
N ARG A 194 1.33 8.87 16.62
CA ARG A 194 1.59 9.03 18.06
C ARG A 194 1.78 7.70 18.77
N GLU A 195 0.91 6.74 18.49
CA GLU A 195 1.03 5.38 19.03
C GLU A 195 2.37 4.77 18.62
N TRP A 196 2.75 4.90 17.34
CA TRP A 196 4.00 4.36 16.84
C TRP A 196 5.21 4.93 17.59
N MET A 197 5.24 6.25 17.82
CA MET A 197 6.31 6.89 18.59
C MET A 197 6.48 6.29 19.98
N SER A 198 5.39 5.89 20.63
CA SER A 198 5.42 5.32 21.98
C SER A 198 5.67 3.81 22.03
N SER A 199 5.60 3.10 20.90
CA SER A 199 5.60 1.64 20.85
C SER A 199 6.56 1.05 19.80
N VAL A 200 7.45 1.88 19.25
CA VAL A 200 8.37 1.56 18.14
C VAL A 200 9.19 0.29 18.32
N GLU A 201 9.55 -0.04 19.57
CA GLU A 201 10.40 -1.20 19.88
C GLU A 201 9.75 -2.51 19.42
N HIS A 202 8.44 -2.65 19.58
CA HIS A 202 7.68 -3.88 19.30
C HIS A 202 6.57 -3.71 18.24
N THR A 203 6.30 -2.47 17.81
CA THR A 203 5.23 -2.13 16.86
C THR A 203 5.77 -1.67 15.51
N HIS A 204 5.22 -2.23 14.42
CA HIS A 204 5.36 -1.69 13.08
C HIS A 204 4.09 -0.95 12.64
N TYR A 205 4.25 0.20 11.97
CA TYR A 205 3.15 0.93 11.35
C TYR A 205 3.01 0.56 9.88
N ILE A 206 1.94 -0.16 9.51
CA ILE A 206 1.64 -0.49 8.12
C ILE A 206 0.87 0.66 7.47
N LEU A 207 1.59 1.49 6.72
CA LEU A 207 1.01 2.61 5.98
C LEU A 207 0.36 2.13 4.67
N GLY A 208 -0.89 2.56 4.44
CA GLY A 208 -1.70 2.13 3.29
C GLY A 208 -1.62 3.00 2.05
N SER A 209 -0.80 4.05 2.07
CA SER A 209 -0.73 5.09 1.05
C SER A 209 0.70 5.33 0.59
N VAL A 210 0.86 5.81 -0.64
CA VAL A 210 2.14 6.30 -1.16
C VAL A 210 2.54 7.66 -0.55
N VAL A 211 1.67 8.26 0.28
CA VAL A 211 1.93 9.51 0.99
C VAL A 211 2.47 9.20 2.38
N GLY A 212 3.69 9.61 2.68
CA GLY A 212 4.35 9.46 3.98
C GLY A 212 5.84 9.77 3.90
N PRO A 213 6.57 9.75 5.03
CA PRO A 213 8.02 9.90 5.01
C PRO A 213 8.65 8.69 4.31
N HIS A 214 9.80 8.92 3.66
CA HIS A 214 10.67 7.83 3.24
C HIS A 214 10.96 6.88 4.44
N PRO A 215 10.91 5.55 4.26
CA PRO A 215 10.86 4.79 3.00
C PRO A 215 9.47 4.38 2.48
N PHE A 216 8.37 4.77 3.14
CA PHE A 216 7.04 4.25 2.81
C PHE A 216 6.61 4.45 1.34
N PRO A 217 6.78 5.64 0.71
CA PRO A 217 6.39 5.81 -0.69
C PRO A 217 7.07 4.81 -1.65
N ARG A 218 8.35 4.50 -1.41
CA ARG A 218 9.10 3.51 -2.18
C ARG A 218 8.56 2.10 -1.93
N ILE A 219 8.37 1.73 -0.67
CA ILE A 219 7.89 0.40 -0.27
C ILE A 219 6.51 0.12 -0.86
N VAL A 220 5.56 1.04 -0.66
CA VAL A 220 4.18 0.88 -1.14
C VAL A 220 4.14 0.78 -2.66
N ARG A 221 4.90 1.63 -3.37
CA ARG A 221 5.02 1.54 -4.83
C ARG A 221 5.56 0.19 -5.27
N ASP A 222 6.65 -0.26 -4.67
CA ASP A 222 7.33 -1.49 -5.08
C ASP A 222 6.43 -2.71 -4.86
N PHE A 223 5.70 -2.79 -3.74
CA PHE A 223 4.73 -3.87 -3.52
C PHE A 223 3.48 -3.78 -4.41
N GLN A 224 3.09 -2.58 -4.85
CA GLN A 224 1.99 -2.40 -5.82
C GLN A 224 2.43 -2.57 -7.29
N SER A 225 3.73 -2.61 -7.57
CA SER A 225 4.26 -2.67 -8.94
C SER A 225 3.83 -3.94 -9.70
N VAL A 226 3.49 -5.00 -8.98
CA VAL A 226 2.95 -6.25 -9.52
C VAL A 226 1.73 -6.03 -10.42
N ILE A 227 0.89 -5.04 -10.12
CA ILE A 227 -0.31 -4.70 -10.91
C ILE A 227 0.09 -4.30 -12.32
N GLY A 228 1.06 -3.40 -12.43
CA GLY A 228 1.56 -2.88 -13.71
C GLY A 228 2.34 -3.93 -14.49
N SER A 229 3.16 -4.74 -13.80
CA SER A 229 3.92 -5.83 -14.40
C SER A 229 3.00 -6.87 -15.04
N GLU A 230 1.94 -7.30 -14.34
CA GLU A 230 0.95 -8.22 -14.90
C GLU A 230 0.14 -7.58 -16.02
N ALA A 231 -0.36 -6.35 -15.84
CA ALA A 231 -1.16 -5.67 -16.86
C ALA A 231 -0.38 -5.51 -18.17
N ARG A 232 0.93 -5.24 -18.10
CA ARG A 232 1.82 -5.15 -19.26
C ARG A 232 2.07 -6.50 -19.92
N ALA A 233 2.11 -7.60 -19.16
CA ALA A 233 2.26 -8.95 -19.71
C ALA A 233 0.96 -9.44 -20.39
N GLN A 234 -0.20 -8.91 -19.96
CA GLN A 234 -1.53 -9.28 -20.45
C GLN A 234 -2.00 -8.44 -21.65
N SER A 235 -1.35 -7.30 -21.94
CA SER A 235 -1.74 -6.33 -22.99
C SER A 235 -1.10 -6.57 -24.34
#